data_AF-A0A349B1C7-F1
#
_entry.id   AF-A0A349B1C7-F1
#
_cell.length_a   1.000
_cell.length_b   1.000
_cell.length_c   1.000
_cell.angle_alpha   90.00
_cell.angle_beta   90.00
_cell.angle_gamma   90.00
#
_symmetry.space_group_name_H-M   'P 1'
#
loop_
_entity.id
_entity.type
_entity.pdbx_description
1 polymer ?
#
loop_
_entity_poly.entity_id
_entity_poly.type
_entity_poly.pdbx_seq_one_letter_code
_entity_poly.pdbx_strand_id
1 'polypeptide(L)'
;MQPPVRHTGPVAAEVAGPEPERLSADERRQALLDVAKAVVNESGPDAVTMGAVAERADVTRALVYKHFENKDALLLELYRREASALDRSIRR
;
A
#
# COMPACT_ATOMS: atom_id res chain seq x y z
N MET A 1 -14.81 -46.63 -5.17
CA MET A 1 -13.36 -46.75 -5.45
C MET A 1 -12.89 -45.44 -6.08
N GLN A 2 -12.06 -44.66 -5.40
CA GLN A 2 -11.11 -43.70 -5.99
C GLN A 2 -9.70 -44.36 -5.88
N PRO A 3 -8.63 -43.84 -6.53
CA PRO A 3 -8.43 -43.39 -7.92
C PRO A 3 -7.25 -44.23 -8.54
N PRO A 4 -6.43 -43.80 -9.53
CA PRO A 4 -5.51 -42.66 -9.39
C PRO A 4 -5.42 -41.71 -10.60
N VAL A 5 -5.09 -40.46 -10.27
CA VAL A 5 -4.63 -39.38 -11.14
C VAL A 5 -3.35 -39.75 -11.92
N ARG A 6 -3.21 -39.20 -13.13
CA ARG A 6 -1.89 -38.98 -13.74
C ARG A 6 -1.80 -37.55 -14.27
N HIS A 7 -0.81 -36.85 -13.75
CA HIS A 7 -0.35 -35.54 -14.21
C HIS A 7 0.17 -35.63 -15.65
N THR A 8 -0.23 -34.68 -16.47
CA THR A 8 0.52 -34.32 -17.68
C THR A 8 0.48 -32.81 -17.78
N GLY A 9 1.61 -32.17 -17.47
CA GLY A 9 1.96 -30.88 -18.08
C GLY A 9 3.02 -31.14 -19.16
N PRO A 10 3.51 -30.11 -19.87
CA PRO A 10 3.05 -28.72 -19.93
C PRO A 10 2.67 -28.31 -21.38
N VAL A 11 1.83 -27.28 -21.55
CA VAL A 11 1.66 -26.63 -22.87
C VAL A 11 1.88 -25.13 -22.75
N ALA A 12 2.89 -24.69 -23.49
CA ALA A 12 3.17 -23.34 -23.99
C ALA A 12 3.53 -22.24 -22.98
N ALA A 13 4.82 -21.91 -23.03
CA ALA A 13 5.42 -20.69 -22.55
C ALA A 13 4.96 -19.45 -23.36
N GLU A 14 5.26 -18.29 -22.78
CA GLU A 14 5.48 -16.98 -23.43
C GLU A 14 4.30 -16.00 -23.50
N VAL A 15 4.13 -15.23 -22.42
CA VAL A 15 4.42 -13.78 -22.46
C VAL A 15 5.08 -13.40 -21.12
N ALA A 16 6.41 -13.41 -21.07
CA ALA A 16 7.16 -12.78 -19.99
C ALA A 16 7.14 -11.26 -20.21
N GLY A 17 6.05 -10.61 -19.80
CA GLY A 17 6.11 -9.18 -19.47
C GLY A 17 6.95 -8.98 -18.21
N PRO A 18 7.57 -7.80 -17.98
CA PRO A 18 8.26 -7.55 -16.72
C PRO A 18 7.27 -7.82 -15.59
N GLU A 19 7.60 -8.77 -14.71
CA GLU A 19 6.80 -9.07 -13.53
C GLU A 19 6.53 -7.74 -12.83
N PRO A 20 5.27 -7.38 -12.51
CA PRO A 20 4.99 -6.13 -11.83
C PRO A 20 5.82 -6.14 -10.56
N GLU A 21 6.85 -5.28 -10.52
CA GLU A 21 7.86 -5.26 -9.49
C GLU A 21 7.13 -5.19 -8.15
N ARG A 22 7.16 -6.29 -7.40
CA ARG A 22 6.36 -6.42 -6.19
C ARG A 22 6.92 -5.41 -5.20
N LEU A 23 6.20 -4.31 -5.00
CA LEU A 23 6.58 -3.30 -4.02
C LEU A 23 6.94 -3.99 -2.70
N SER A 24 8.10 -3.63 -2.17
CA SER A 24 8.49 -4.01 -0.83
C SER A 24 7.47 -3.50 0.19
N ALA A 25 7.48 -4.08 1.39
CA ALA A 25 6.58 -3.64 2.45
C ALA A 25 6.75 -2.14 2.78
N ASP A 26 7.99 -1.63 2.70
CA ASP A 26 8.30 -0.23 2.96
C ASP A 26 7.80 0.69 1.83
N GLU A 27 8.02 0.33 0.56
CA GLU A 27 7.49 1.09 -0.58
C GLU A 27 5.97 1.14 -0.57
N ARG A 28 5.32 0.01 -0.27
CA ARG A 28 3.87 -0.07 -0.10
C ARG A 28 3.40 0.87 1.00
N ARG A 29 4.09 0.87 2.14
CA ARG A 29 3.77 1.76 3.26
C ARG A 29 3.93 3.23 2.88
N GLN A 30 4.99 3.60 2.15
CA GLN A 30 5.17 4.97 1.67
C GLN A 30 4.08 5.40 0.68
N ALA A 31 3.71 4.54 -0.26
CA ALA A 31 2.64 4.82 -1.21
C ALA A 31 1.29 5.06 -0.50
N LEU A 32 0.97 4.28 0.54
CA LEU A 32 -0.23 4.50 1.36
C LEU A 32 -0.19 5.84 2.11
N LEU A 33 0.98 6.25 2.62
CA LEU A 33 1.14 7.56 3.25
C LEU A 33 1.01 8.71 2.24
N ASP A 34 1.44 8.53 0.99
CA ASP A 34 1.25 9.53 -0.07
C ASP A 34 -0.22 9.70 -0.44
N VAL A 35 -0.96 8.60 -0.55
CA VAL A 35 -2.41 8.64 -0.74
C VAL A 35 -3.11 9.32 0.44
N ALA A 36 -2.73 8.99 1.68
CA ALA A 36 -3.27 9.65 2.87
C ALA A 36 -3.00 11.15 2.86
N LYS A 37 -1.78 11.57 2.51
CA LYS A 37 -1.41 12.99 2.34
C LYS A 37 -2.30 13.70 1.31
N ALA A 38 -2.57 13.06 0.18
CA ALA A 38 -3.45 13.62 -0.84
C ALA A 38 -4.86 13.86 -0.28
N VAL A 39 -5.42 12.88 0.46
CA VAL A 39 -6.72 13.03 1.11
C VAL A 39 -6.74 14.17 2.13
N VAL A 40 -5.69 14.30 2.95
CA VAL A 40 -5.55 15.42 3.90
C VAL A 40 -5.55 16.76 3.16
N ASN A 41 -4.77 16.88 2.09
CA ASN A 41 -4.65 18.12 1.33
C ASN A 41 -5.96 18.52 0.64
N GLU A 42 -6.76 17.55 0.19
CA GLU A 42 -8.00 17.80 -0.53
C GLU A 42 -9.21 18.00 0.38
N SER A 43 -9.28 17.30 1.51
CA SER A 43 -10.50 17.20 2.32
C SER A 43 -10.26 17.27 3.84
N GLY A 44 -9.02 17.52 4.26
CA GLY A 44 -8.64 17.62 5.66
C GLY A 44 -8.40 16.27 6.34
N PRO A 45 -7.86 16.29 7.57
CA PRO A 45 -7.47 15.08 8.31
C PRO A 45 -8.65 14.20 8.74
N ASP A 46 -9.84 14.79 8.91
CA ASP A 46 -11.02 14.03 9.30
C ASP A 46 -11.52 13.09 8.19
N ALA A 47 -11.32 13.49 6.93
CA ALA A 47 -11.66 12.68 5.76
C ALA A 47 -10.74 11.45 5.59
N VAL A 48 -9.59 11.42 6.24
CA VAL A 48 -8.70 10.25 6.22
C VAL A 48 -9.35 9.12 7.00
N THR A 49 -9.63 8.03 6.31
CA THR A 49 -10.09 6.77 6.91
C THR A 49 -9.35 5.61 6.29
N MET A 50 -9.29 4.47 6.99
CA MET A 50 -8.68 3.24 6.46
C MET A 50 -9.35 2.81 5.14
N GLY A 51 -10.65 3.04 5.01
CA GLY A 51 -11.42 2.79 3.79
C GLY A 51 -11.08 3.74 2.66
N ALA A 52 -11.07 5.05 2.92
CA ALA A 52 -10.78 6.06 1.90
C ALA A 52 -9.35 5.91 1.35
N VAL A 53 -8.37 5.60 2.20
CA VAL A 53 -6.99 5.33 1.76
C VAL A 53 -6.94 4.05 0.92
N ALA A 54 -7.63 3.00 1.34
CA ALA A 54 -7.68 1.73 0.59
C ALA A 54 -8.28 1.93 -0.81
N GLU A 55 -9.44 2.59 -0.89
CA GLU A 55 -10.16 2.86 -2.13
C GLU A 55 -9.32 3.72 -3.07
N ARG A 56 -8.70 4.79 -2.56
CA ARG A 56 -7.91 5.70 -3.39
C ARG A 56 -6.57 5.13 -3.82
N ALA A 57 -6.01 4.19 -3.06
CA ALA A 57 -4.79 3.47 -3.42
C ALA A 57 -5.05 2.24 -4.33
N ASP A 58 -6.32 1.93 -4.64
CA ASP A 58 -6.75 0.72 -5.34
C ASP A 58 -6.24 -0.56 -4.65
N VAL A 59 -6.46 -0.66 -3.32
CA VAL A 59 -6.05 -1.79 -2.51
C VAL A 59 -7.15 -2.28 -1.58
N THR A 60 -7.00 -3.48 -1.03
CA THR A 60 -7.94 -3.98 -0.02
C THR A 60 -7.73 -3.26 1.31
N ARG A 61 -8.81 -3.05 2.07
CA ARG A 61 -8.72 -2.53 3.45
C ARG A 61 -7.80 -3.39 4.33
N ALA A 62 -7.87 -4.71 4.17
CA ALA A 62 -7.00 -5.66 4.89
C ALA A 62 -5.51 -5.39 4.66
N LEU A 63 -5.12 -4.96 3.46
CA LEU A 63 -3.74 -4.59 3.18
C LEU A 63 -3.33 -3.30 3.89
N VAL A 64 -4.21 -2.30 3.97
CA VAL A 64 -3.93 -1.08 4.75
C VAL A 64 -3.79 -1.42 6.22
N TYR A 65 -4.66 -2.27 6.76
CA TYR A 65 -4.58 -2.75 8.15
C TYR A 65 -3.32 -3.57 8.45
N LYS A 66 -2.70 -4.21 7.44
CA LYS A 66 -1.41 -4.88 7.60
C LYS A 66 -0.26 -3.89 7.87
N HIS A 67 -0.37 -2.66 7.39
CA HIS A 67 0.65 -1.62 7.56
C HIS A 67 0.35 -0.65 8.70
N PHE A 68 -0.93 -0.39 8.98
CA PHE A 68 -1.37 0.55 10.01
C PHE A 68 -2.51 -0.04 10.83
N GLU A 69 -2.35 -0.05 12.15
CA GLU A 69 -3.33 -0.67 13.05
C GLU A 69 -4.71 0.02 13.00
N ASN A 70 -4.71 1.36 12.82
CA ASN A 70 -5.90 2.19 12.78
C ASN A 70 -5.63 3.55 12.12
N LYS A 71 -6.68 4.39 12.01
CA LYS A 71 -6.60 5.75 11.43
C LYS A 71 -5.57 6.62 12.17
N ASP A 72 -5.55 6.58 13.49
CA ASP A 72 -4.69 7.44 14.30
C ASP A 72 -3.21 7.06 14.12
N ALA A 73 -2.90 5.76 14.05
CA ALA A 73 -1.57 5.27 13.72
C ALA A 73 -1.12 5.76 12.34
N LEU A 74 -1.98 5.62 11.32
CA LEU A 74 -1.70 6.11 9.96
C LEU A 74 -1.43 7.62 9.93
N LEU A 75 -2.27 8.42 10.60
CA LEU A 75 -2.10 9.87 10.66
C LEU A 75 -0.85 10.27 11.44
N LEU A 76 -0.57 9.61 12.56
CA LEU A 76 0.62 9.87 13.37
C LEU A 76 1.90 9.61 12.56
N GLU A 77 1.95 8.50 11.82
CA GLU A 77 3.07 8.18 10.96
C GLU A 77 3.21 9.14 9.78
N LEU A 78 2.09 9.56 9.17
CA LEU A 78 2.09 10.61 8.16
C LEU A 78 2.69 11.90 8.72
N TYR A 79 2.21 12.40 9.85
CA TYR A 79 2.73 13.63 10.46
C TYR A 79 4.21 13.53 10.82
N ARG A 80 4.66 12.39 11.36
CA ARG A 80 6.09 12.15 11.64
C ARG A 80 6.94 12.23 10.37
N ARG A 81 6.47 11.64 9.27
CA ARG A 81 7.15 11.67 7.98
C ARG A 81 7.28 13.09 7.44
N GLU A 82 6.19 13.85 7.44
CA GLU A 82 6.16 15.22 6.93
C GLU A 82 6.97 16.18 7.82
N ALA A 83 6.86 16.06 9.15
CA ALA A 83 7.67 16.85 10.08
C ALA A 83 9.18 16.61 9.87
N SER A 84 9.57 15.35 9.66
CA SER A 84 10.96 14.99 9.35
C SER A 84 11.42 15.52 7.99
N ALA A 85 10.53 15.61 7.00
CA ALA A 85 10.84 16.19 5.70
C ALA A 85 11.10 17.70 5.78
N LEU A 86 10.29 18.42 6.56
CA LEU A 86 10.48 19.86 6.84
C LEU A 86 11.76 20.12 7.62
N ASP A 87 12.03 19.31 8.63
CA ASP A 87 13.25 19.41 9.43
C ASP A 87 14.52 19.22 8.57
N ARG A 88 14.49 18.31 7.60
CA ARG A 88 15.56 18.15 6.60
C ARG A 88 15.68 19.33 5.64
N SER A 89 14.59 20.00 5.29
CA SER A 89 14.64 21.13 4.35
C SER A 89 15.17 22.41 5.00
N ILE A 90 14.93 22.60 6.30
CA ILE A 90 15.42 23.76 7.05
C ILE A 90 16.93 23.68 7.34
N ARG A 91 17.48 22.47 7.52
CA ARG A 91 18.90 22.26 7.80
C ARG A 91 19.81 22.32 6.56
N ARG A 92 19.28 22.66 5.39
CA ARG A 92 20.03 22.80 4.13
C ARG A 92 20.42 24.25 3.89
#